data_AF-A0A9W6SN92-F1
#
_entry.id   AF-A0A9W6SN92-F1
#
_cell.length_a   1.000
_cell.length_b   1.000
_cell.length_c   1.000
_cell.angle_alpha   90.00
_cell.angle_beta   90.00
_cell.angle_gamma   90.00
#
_symmetry.space_group_name_H-M   'P 1'
#
loop_
_entity.id
_entity.type
_entity.pdbx_description
1 polymer ?
#
loop_
_entity_poly.entity_id
_entity_poly.type
_entity_poly.pdbx_seq_one_letter_code
_entity_poly.pdbx_strand_id
1 'polypeptide(L)' 'MRGHRPEHLGYPGPAAALQDVWIALRASEREILEAVSVADVAEGRLPDKVRHLAEDPKAWE' A
#
# COMPACT_ATOMS: atom_id res chain seq x y z
N MET A 1 -6.30 18.52 -4.63
CA MET A 1 -5.03 18.33 -5.38
C MET A 1 -5.26 17.21 -6.38
N ARG A 2 -5.25 17.51 -7.70
CA ARG A 2 -5.56 16.55 -8.78
C ARG A 2 -4.26 16.06 -9.43
N GLY A 3 -4.09 14.74 -9.52
CA GLY A 3 -3.68 14.08 -10.76
C GLY A 3 -2.27 14.27 -11.32
N HIS A 4 -1.25 14.58 -10.52
CA HIS A 4 0.13 14.42 -11.01
C HIS A 4 0.68 13.05 -10.60
N ARG A 5 1.01 12.23 -11.61
CA ARG A 5 1.74 10.98 -11.38
C ARG A 5 3.08 11.37 -10.74
N PRO A 6 3.42 10.84 -9.56
CA PRO A 6 4.58 11.29 -8.77
C PRO A 6 5.93 11.00 -9.42
N GLU A 7 5.94 10.25 -10.53
CA GLU A 7 7.12 9.92 -11.33
C GLU A 7 7.71 11.10 -12.15
N HIS A 8 7.10 12.29 -12.15
CA HIS A 8 7.68 13.52 -12.72
C HIS A 8 7.92 14.65 -11.72
N LEU A 9 7.63 14.44 -10.43
CA LEU A 9 7.97 15.39 -9.38
C LEU A 9 9.20 14.84 -8.67
N GLY A 10 10.37 15.03 -9.28
CA GLY A 10 11.62 14.88 -8.56
C GLY A 10 11.58 15.87 -7.41
N TYR A 11 11.18 15.41 -6.23
CA TYR A 11 11.14 16.22 -5.02
C TYR A 11 12.58 16.60 -4.68
N PRO A 12 13.03 17.83 -5.01
CA PRO A 12 14.42 18.18 -4.82
C PRO A 12 14.66 18.40 -3.32
N GLY A 13 15.80 17.95 -2.81
CA GLY A 13 16.19 18.19 -1.42
C GLY A 13 15.54 17.20 -0.42
N PRO A 14 15.16 17.63 0.81
CA PRO A 14 14.79 16.75 1.92
C PRO A 14 13.61 15.80 1.66
N ALA A 15 12.81 16.08 0.63
CA ALA A 15 11.63 15.30 0.25
C ALA A 15 11.92 14.15 -0.73
N ALA A 16 13.18 13.95 -1.16
CA ALA A 16 13.56 12.83 -2.03
C ALA A 16 13.18 11.47 -1.42
N ALA A 17 13.34 11.31 -0.10
CA ALA A 17 12.94 10.09 0.61
C ALA A 17 11.42 9.81 0.55
N LEU A 18 10.58 10.83 0.35
CA LEU A 18 9.13 10.62 0.21
C LEU A 18 8.78 9.90 -1.08
N GLN A 19 9.59 10.07 -2.13
CA GLN A 19 9.40 9.33 -3.38
C GLN A 19 9.59 7.83 -3.16
N ASP A 20 10.63 7.43 -2.42
CA ASP A 20 10.90 6.03 -2.09
C ASP A 20 9.80 5.43 -1.21
N VAL A 21 9.34 6.19 -0.20
CA VAL A 21 8.20 5.78 0.64
C VAL A 21 6.95 5.56 -0.19
N TRP A 22 6.65 6.45 -1.14
CA TRP A 22 5.48 6.32 -2.00
C TRP A 22 5.58 5.13 -2.96
N ILE A 23 6.77 4.86 -3.50
CA ILE A 23 7.03 3.66 -4.31
C ILE A 23 6.82 2.40 -3.47
N ALA A 24 7.35 2.36 -2.26
CA ALA A 24 7.19 1.23 -1.35
C ALA A 24 5.73 0.99 -0.98
N LEU A 25 4.95 2.04 -0.74
CA LEU A 25 3.52 1.94 -0.48
C LEU A 25 2.76 1.33 -1.67
N ARG A 26 2.98 1.85 -2.88
CA ARG A 26 2.33 1.30 -4.09
C ARG A 26 2.76 -0.13 -4.41
N ALA A 27 3.98 -0.50 -4.07
CA ALA A 27 4.44 -1.89 -4.19
C ALA A 27 3.69 -2.80 -3.20
N SER A 28 3.55 -2.36 -1.95
CA SER A 28 2.86 -3.08 -0.89
C SER A 28 1.37 -3.26 -1.18
N GLU A 29 0.70 -2.21 -1.66
CA GLU A 29 -0.71 -2.27 -2.09
C GLU A 29 -0.92 -3.30 -3.20
N ARG A 30 -0.06 -3.28 -4.22
CA ARG A 30 -0.15 -4.24 -5.34
C ARG A 30 0.06 -5.67 -4.87
N GLU A 31 1.04 -5.90 -4.01
CA GLU A 31 1.31 -7.24 -3.48
C GLU A 31 0.10 -7.78 -2.70
N ILE A 32 -0.59 -6.94 -1.93
CA ILE A 32 -1.81 -7.33 -1.21
C ILE A 32 -2.94 -7.66 -2.21
N LEU A 33 -3.17 -6.79 -3.20
CA LEU A 33 -4.25 -6.97 -4.16
C LEU A 33 -4.01 -8.13 -5.14
N GLU A 34 -2.77 -8.50 -5.41
CA GLU A 34 -2.42 -9.69 -6.20
C GLU A 34 -2.61 -10.99 -5.40
N ALA A 35 -2.51 -10.93 -4.07
CA ALA A 35 -2.64 -12.09 -3.19
C ALA A 35 -4.07 -12.37 -2.69
N VAL A 36 -5.01 -11.45 -2.90
CA VAL A 36 -6.39 -11.56 -2.40
C VAL A 36 -7.38 -11.63 -3.56
N SER A 37 -8.17 -12.70 -3.63
CA SER A 37 -9.28 -12.80 -4.57
C SER A 37 -10.60 -12.29 -3.98
N VAL A 38 -11.58 -12.02 -4.85
CA VAL A 38 -12.94 -11.68 -4.42
C VAL A 38 -13.59 -12.83 -3.63
N ALA A 39 -13.25 -14.08 -3.94
CA ALA A 39 -13.74 -15.25 -3.21
C ALA A 39 -13.18 -15.28 -1.79
N ASP A 40 -11.89 -15.00 -1.60
CA ASP A 40 -11.27 -14.93 -0.28
C ASP A 40 -11.94 -13.85 0.60
N VAL A 41 -12.32 -12.72 0.00
CA VAL A 41 -13.08 -11.67 0.69
C VAL A 41 -14.48 -12.15 1.06
N ALA A 42 -15.20 -12.76 0.11
CA ALA A 42 -16.57 -13.24 0.33
C ALA A 42 -16.65 -14.33 1.41
N GLU A 43 -15.61 -15.13 1.54
CA GLU A 43 -15.52 -16.25 2.49
C GLU A 43 -14.78 -15.90 3.79
N GLY A 44 -14.21 -14.68 3.89
CA GLY A 44 -13.42 -14.25 5.05
C GLY A 44 -12.08 -15.00 5.20
N ARG A 45 -11.55 -15.59 4.12
CA ARG A 45 -10.32 -16.40 4.10
C ARG A 45 -9.12 -15.61 3.58
N LEU A 46 -8.85 -14.46 4.19
CA LEU A 46 -7.72 -13.62 3.78
C LEU A 46 -6.37 -14.29 4.05
N PRO A 47 -5.34 -14.07 3.19
CA PRO A 47 -3.99 -14.53 3.45
C PRO A 47 -3.45 -14.02 4.79
N ASP A 48 -2.63 -14.83 5.45
CA ASP A 48 -2.10 -14.54 6.80
C ASP A 48 -1.43 -13.16 6.90
N LYS A 49 -0.68 -12.76 5.87
CA LYS A 49 -0.04 -11.43 5.80
C LYS A 49 -1.06 -10.30 5.91
N VAL A 50 -2.18 -10.39 5.19
CA VAL A 50 -3.24 -9.37 5.16
C VAL A 50 -3.99 -9.33 6.48
N ARG A 51 -4.30 -10.51 7.03
CA ARG A 51 -4.92 -10.64 8.34
C ARG A 51 -4.07 -10.00 9.43
N HIS A 52 -2.77 -10.28 9.46
CA HIS A 52 -1.87 -9.74 10.46
C HIS A 52 -1.74 -8.20 10.37
N LEU A 53 -1.70 -7.66 9.15
CA LEU A 53 -1.70 -6.21 8.93
C LEU A 53 -3.01 -5.55 9.41
N ALA A 54 -4.15 -6.22 9.22
CA ALA A 54 -5.45 -5.71 9.67
C ALA A 54 -5.66 -5.82 11.18
N GLU A 55 -4.99 -6.77 11.84
CA GLU A 55 -5.00 -6.96 13.30
C GLU A 55 -4.07 -5.98 14.04
N ASP A 56 -3.13 -5.31 13.35
CA ASP A 56 -2.25 -4.30 13.96
C ASP A 56 -3.09 -3.09 14.43
N PRO A 57 -3.13 -2.79 15.74
CA PRO A 57 -3.86 -1.63 16.25
C PRO A 57 -3.45 -0.31 15.60
N LYS A 58 -2.17 -0.18 15.19
CA LYS A 58 -1.65 1.01 14.51
C LYS A 58 -2.16 1.18 13.08
N ALA A 59 -2.76 0.16 12.49
CA ALA A 59 -3.35 0.25 11.15
C ALA A 59 -4.65 1.08 11.15
N TRP A 60 -5.24 1.32 12.32
CA TRP A 60 -6.51 2.04 12.50
C TRP A 60 -6.39 3.37 13.26
N GLU A 61 -5.18 3.73 13.71
CA GLU A 61 -4.86 5.04 14.30
C GLU A 61 -4.55 6.09 13.22
#